data_AF-A0A2N9FWL8-F1
#
_entry.id   AF-A0A2N9FWL8-F1
#
_cell.length_a   1.000
_cell.length_b   1.000
_cell.length_c   1.000
_cell.angle_alpha   90.00
_cell.angle_beta   90.00
_cell.angle_gamma   90.00
#
_symmetry.space_group_name_H-M   'P 1'
#
loop_
_entity.id
_entity.type
_entity.pdbx_description
1 polymer ?
#
loop_
_entity_poly.entity_id
_entity_poly.type
_entity_poly.pdbx_seq_one_letter_code
_entity_poly.pdbx_strand_id
1 'polypeptide(L)'
;MGCQQTATAVAVGLCTPEDAKVLVGRTDPQIINDSMALTIQCAATVSNMGRRLHVRNLEVKTLRSQVTILQRLLKESKKKVGEVKEGEQKAEGARGFLCR
;
A
#
# COMPACT_ATOMS: atom_id res chain seq x y z
N MET A 1 -10.01 13.88 23.08
CA MET A 1 -9.67 15.15 22.40
C MET A 1 -8.97 14.80 21.10
N GLY A 2 -9.50 15.11 19.91
CA GLY A 2 -8.78 14.81 18.66
C GLY A 2 -9.48 15.17 17.35
N CYS A 3 -10.81 14.98 17.27
CA CYS A 3 -11.53 15.24 16.01
C CYS A 3 -11.73 16.74 15.75
N GLN A 4 -11.99 17.53 16.79
CA GLN A 4 -12.35 18.94 16.65
C GLN A 4 -11.15 19.81 16.26
N GLN A 5 -9.97 19.59 16.85
CA GLN A 5 -8.74 20.31 16.52
C GLN A 5 -8.24 19.99 15.10
N THR A 6 -8.35 18.73 14.69
CA THR A 6 -8.00 18.32 13.32
C THR A 6 -8.97 18.90 12.29
N ALA A 7 -10.28 18.90 12.59
CA ALA A 7 -11.29 19.48 11.73
C ALA A 7 -11.09 21.01 11.56
N THR A 8 -10.80 21.73 12.65
CA THR A 8 -10.51 23.16 12.59
C THR A 8 -9.22 23.45 11.80
N ALA A 9 -8.15 22.68 12.00
CA ALA A 9 -6.90 22.86 11.26
C ALA A 9 -7.06 22.63 9.75
N VAL A 10 -7.83 21.60 9.36
CA VAL A 10 -8.14 21.33 7.95
C VAL A 10 -9.04 22.41 7.36
N ALA A 11 -10.06 22.87 8.09
CA ALA A 11 -10.95 23.93 7.63
C ALA A 11 -10.19 25.25 7.39
N VAL A 12 -9.24 25.61 8.26
CA VAL A 12 -8.40 26.82 8.08
C VAL A 12 -7.52 26.74 6.84
N GLY A 13 -7.09 25.53 6.43
CA GLY A 13 -6.31 25.34 5.22
C GLY A 13 -7.12 25.28 3.92
N LEU A 14 -8.45 25.14 4.01
CA LEU A 14 -9.34 24.94 2.86
C LEU A 14 -10.32 26.09 2.63
N CYS A 15 -10.74 26.79 3.68
CA CYS A 15 -11.70 27.89 3.58
C CYS A 15 -11.00 29.19 3.22
N THR A 16 -11.40 29.79 2.10
CA THR A 16 -11.05 31.18 1.80
C THR A 16 -11.84 32.15 2.68
N PRO A 17 -11.39 33.41 2.82
CA PRO A 17 -12.17 34.45 3.50
C PRO A 17 -13.58 34.63 2.92
N GLU A 18 -13.76 34.39 1.62
CA GLU A 18 -15.03 34.44 0.90
C GLU A 18 -15.94 33.28 1.31
N ASP A 19 -15.39 32.07 1.45
CA ASP A 19 -16.12 30.92 1.96
C ASP A 19 -16.62 31.17 3.39
N ALA A 20 -15.77 31.75 4.25
CA ALA A 20 -16.16 32.08 5.62
C ALA A 20 -17.31 33.10 5.67
N LYS A 21 -17.31 34.13 4.81
CA LYS A 21 -18.42 35.10 4.70
C LYS A 21 -19.73 34.43 4.26
N VAL A 22 -19.65 33.52 3.27
CA VAL A 22 -20.81 32.74 2.81
C VAL A 22 -21.34 31.82 3.90
N LEU A 23 -20.45 31.21 4.69
CA LEU A 23 -20.82 30.33 5.80
C LEU A 23 -21.44 31.09 6.99
N VAL A 24 -20.96 32.30 7.32
CA VAL A 24 -21.50 33.14 8.39
C VAL A 24 -22.92 33.63 8.07
N GLY A 25 -23.27 33.82 6.80
CA GLY A 25 -24.60 34.25 6.36
C GLY A 25 -25.64 33.13 6.22
N ARG A 26 -25.26 31.85 6.38
CA ARG A 26 -26.19 30.71 6.22
C ARG A 26 -26.96 30.46 7.52
N THR A 27 -28.16 31.03 7.59
CA THR A 27 -29.15 30.78 8.67
C THR A 27 -30.26 29.81 8.26
N ASP A 28 -30.32 29.40 6.99
CA ASP A 28 -31.31 28.44 6.52
C ASP A 28 -31.06 27.03 7.11
N PRO A 29 -32.01 26.47 7.89
CA PRO A 29 -31.81 25.18 8.55
C PRO A 29 -31.62 24.00 7.58
N GLN A 30 -32.19 24.07 6.37
CA GLN A 30 -32.10 22.99 5.39
C GLN A 30 -30.69 22.94 4.79
N ILE A 31 -30.12 24.09 4.41
CA ILE A 31 -28.74 24.20 3.92
C ILE A 31 -27.74 23.71 4.98
N ILE A 32 -27.99 24.04 6.26
CA ILE A 32 -27.14 23.57 7.37
C ILE A 32 -27.21 22.04 7.47
N ASN A 33 -28.41 21.46 7.49
CA ASN A 33 -28.60 20.01 7.59
C ASN A 33 -27.97 19.26 6.41
N ASP A 34 -28.15 19.75 5.19
CA ASP A 34 -27.54 19.17 3.98
C ASP A 34 -26.01 19.23 4.06
N SER A 35 -25.45 20.35 4.53
CA SER A 35 -24.00 20.49 4.71
C SER A 35 -23.44 19.53 5.78
N MET A 36 -24.19 19.28 6.85
CA MET A 36 -23.83 18.31 7.88
C MET A 36 -23.88 16.88 7.32
N ALA A 37 -24.93 16.54 6.57
CA ALA A 37 -25.05 15.24 5.91
C ALA A 37 -23.88 14.97 4.95
N LEU A 38 -23.53 15.97 4.12
CA LEU A 38 -22.37 15.91 3.23
C LEU A 38 -21.05 15.75 4.01
N THR A 39 -20.89 16.47 5.13
CA THR A 39 -19.70 16.34 5.98
C THR A 39 -19.57 14.93 6.56
N ILE A 40 -20.67 14.34 7.04
CA ILE A 40 -20.70 12.97 7.56
C ILE A 40 -20.36 11.97 6.45
N GLN A 41 -20.96 12.11 5.26
CA GLN A 41 -20.69 11.25 4.11
C GLN A 41 -19.22 11.36 3.64
N CYS A 42 -18.68 12.58 3.63
CA CYS A 42 -17.28 12.83 3.30
C CYS A 42 -16.35 12.13 4.31
N ALA A 43 -16.59 12.31 5.61
CA ALA A 43 -15.82 11.66 6.66
C ALA A 43 -15.88 10.13 6.56
N ALA A 44 -17.07 9.56 6.28
CA ALA A 44 -17.25 8.13 6.07
C ALA A 44 -16.46 7.63 4.84
N THR A 45 -16.49 8.39 3.74
CA THR A 45 -15.78 8.05 2.50
C THR A 45 -14.26 8.08 2.69
N VAL A 46 -13.73 9.15 3.28
CA VAL A 46 -12.30 9.30 3.57
C VAL A 46 -11.82 8.23 4.55
N SER A 47 -12.60 7.95 5.60
CA SER A 47 -12.30 6.86 6.54
C SER A 47 -12.26 5.50 5.85
N ASN A 48 -13.21 5.22 4.95
CA ASN A 48 -13.23 3.99 4.19
C ASN A 48 -12.03 3.85 3.25
N MET A 49 -11.64 4.93 2.57
CA MET A 49 -10.43 4.97 1.76
C MET A 49 -9.18 4.71 2.62
N GLY A 50 -9.08 5.35 3.79
CA GLY A 50 -7.99 5.15 4.74
C GLY A 50 -7.86 3.69 5.18
N ARG A 51 -8.97 3.03 5.54
CA ARG A 51 -8.97 1.60 5.90
C ARG A 51 -8.51 0.72 4.75
N ARG A 52 -9.03 0.94 3.54
CA ARG A 52 -8.63 0.19 2.33
C ARG A 52 -7.13 0.36 2.06
N LEU A 53 -6.63 1.59 2.13
CA LEU A 53 -5.22 1.88 1.93
C LEU A 53 -4.33 1.21 2.99
N HIS A 54 -4.78 1.17 4.24
CA HIS A 54 -4.06 0.50 5.33
C HIS A 54 -3.93 -1.01 5.07
N VAL A 55 -5.02 -1.68 4.70
CA VAL A 55 -5.01 -3.11 4.33
C VAL A 55 -4.08 -3.34 3.13
N ARG A 56 -4.20 -2.51 2.09
CA ARG A 56 -3.31 -2.57 0.92
C ARG A 56 -1.83 -2.46 1.28
N ASN A 57 -1.49 -1.56 2.20
CA ASN A 57 -0.12 -1.35 2.66
C ASN A 57 0.43 -2.59 3.40
N LEU A 58 -0.38 -3.26 4.21
CA LEU A 58 0.03 -4.51 4.87
C LEU A 58 0.29 -5.62 3.84
N GLU A 59 -0.59 -5.77 2.86
CA GLU A 59 -0.40 -6.75 1.79
C GLU A 59 0.86 -6.47 0.96
N VAL A 60 1.15 -5.19 0.63
CA VAL A 60 2.39 -4.81 -0.05
C VAL A 60 3.63 -5.16 0.80
N LYS A 61 3.59 -4.93 2.12
CA LYS A 61 4.69 -5.34 3.02
C LYS A 61 4.89 -6.85 3.01
N THR A 62 3.80 -7.62 3.08
CA THR A 62 3.84 -9.09 3.01
C THR A 62 4.43 -9.57 1.68
N LEU A 63 3.94 -9.04 0.57
CA LEU A 63 4.46 -9.36 -0.77
C LEU A 63 5.94 -9.03 -0.90
N ARG A 64 6.39 -7.88 -0.38
CA ARG A 64 7.80 -7.50 -0.38
C ARG A 64 8.68 -8.51 0.37
N SER A 65 8.19 -9.02 1.51
CA SER A 65 8.87 -10.08 2.26
C SER A 65 8.95 -11.38 1.44
N GLN A 66 7.84 -11.81 0.85
CA GLN A 66 7.79 -13.02 0.02
C GLN A 66 8.71 -12.93 -1.19
N VAL A 67 8.71 -11.80 -1.91
CA VAL A 67 9.62 -11.56 -3.05
C VAL A 67 11.08 -11.67 -2.62
N THR A 68 11.43 -11.13 -1.45
CA THR A 68 12.79 -11.21 -0.91
C THR A 68 13.19 -12.67 -0.65
N ILE A 69 12.29 -13.49 -0.08
CA ILE A 69 12.54 -14.91 0.16
C ILE A 69 12.70 -15.65 -1.17
N LEU A 70 11.79 -15.45 -2.12
CA LEU A 70 11.83 -16.08 -3.44
C LEU A 70 13.10 -15.73 -4.21
N GLN A 71 13.57 -14.48 -4.14
CA GLN A 71 14.83 -14.08 -4.76
C GLN A 71 16.03 -14.83 -4.20
N ARG A 72 16.06 -15.09 -2.88
CA ARG A 72 17.13 -15.90 -2.26
C ARG A 72 17.08 -17.35 -2.73
N LEU A 73 15.89 -17.95 -2.71
CA LEU A 73 15.70 -19.33 -3.18
C LEU A 73 16.08 -19.48 -4.64
N LEU A 74 15.69 -18.52 -5.49
CA LEU A 74 16.05 -18.53 -6.90
C LEU A 74 17.58 -18.45 -7.10
N LYS A 75 18.28 -17.64 -6.31
CA LYS A 75 19.74 -17.54 -6.36
C LYS A 75 20.40 -18.87 -5.96
N GLU A 76 19.92 -19.49 -4.90
CA GLU A 76 20.42 -20.79 -4.44
C GLU A 76 20.17 -21.91 -5.46
N SER A 77 18.95 -22.00 -5.99
CA SER A 77 18.61 -22.99 -7.03
C SER A 77 19.45 -22.83 -8.28
N LYS A 78 19.74 -21.60 -8.72
CA LYS A 78 20.65 -21.35 -9.85
C LYS A 78 22.07 -21.86 -9.58
N LYS A 79 22.60 -21.69 -8.36
CA LYS A 79 23.91 -22.20 -7.96
C LYS A 79 23.94 -23.74 -8.03
N LYS A 80 22.94 -24.40 -7.43
CA LYS A 80 22.83 -25.87 -7.43
C LYS A 80 22.71 -26.45 -8.84
N VAL A 81 21.94 -25.81 -9.72
CA VAL A 81 21.84 -26.22 -11.13
C VAL A 81 23.19 -26.14 -11.84
N GLY A 82 24.01 -25.13 -11.54
CA GLY A 82 25.38 -25.03 -12.06
C GLY A 82 26.27 -26.18 -11.58
N GLU A 83 26.24 -26.48 -10.28
CA GLU A 83 27.03 -27.56 -9.66
C GLU A 83 26.65 -28.95 -10.23
N VAL A 84 25.34 -29.20 -10.44
CA VAL A 84 24.86 -30.45 -11.07
C VAL A 84 25.39 -30.59 -12.49
N LYS A 85 25.31 -29.53 -13.32
CA LYS A 85 25.82 -29.55 -14.69
C LYS A 85 27.32 -29.80 -14.78
N GLU A 86 28.09 -29.26 -13.83
CA GLU A 86 29.54 -29.51 -13.77
C GLU A 86 29.84 -30.96 -13.33
N GLY A 87 29.09 -31.47 -12.34
CA GLY A 87 29.19 -32.86 -11.90
C GLY A 87 28.86 -33.87 -13.00
N GLU A 88 27.80 -33.62 -13.77
CA GLU A 88 27.40 -34.44 -14.92
C GLU A 88 28.52 -34.52 -15.97
N GLN A 89 29.12 -33.39 -16.36
CA GLN A 89 30.23 -33.35 -17.31
C GLN A 89 31.46 -34.14 -16.84
N LYS A 90 31.82 -34.01 -15.55
CA LYS A 90 32.93 -34.79 -14.97
C LYS A 90 32.64 -36.29 -14.96
N ALA A 91 31.41 -36.67 -14.65
CA ALA A 91 30.99 -38.08 -14.63
C ALA A 91 30.98 -38.69 -16.04
N GLU A 92 30.51 -37.94 -17.04
CA GLU A 92 30.51 -38.37 -18.44
C GLU A 92 31.94 -38.54 -18.99
N GLY A 93 32.82 -37.58 -18.71
CA GLY A 93 34.25 -37.69 -19.01
C GLY A 93 34.86 -38.95 -18.42
N ALA A 94 34.67 -39.19 -17.11
CA ALA A 94 35.18 -40.38 -16.43
C ALA A 94 34.65 -41.70 -17.02
N ARG A 95 33.35 -41.76 -17.38
CA ARG A 95 32.77 -42.92 -18.07
C ARG A 95 33.43 -43.17 -19.43
N GLY A 96 33.72 -42.11 -20.19
CA GLY A 96 34.42 -42.22 -21.47
C GLY A 96 35.86 -42.76 -21.35
N PHE A 97 36.55 -42.50 -20.23
CA PHE A 97 37.86 -43.10 -19.93
C PHE A 97 37.76 -44.58 -19.54
N LEU A 98 36.72 -44.98 -18.80
CA LEU A 98 36.55 -46.36 -18.34
C LEU A 98 36.06 -47.33 -19.44
N CYS A 99 35.38 -46.83 -20.47
CA CYS A 99 34.87 -47.65 -21.58
C CYS A 99 35.85 -47.80 -22.77
N ARG A 100 37.12 -47.44 -22.59
CA ARG A 100 38.17 -47.48 -23.62
C ARG A 100 39.28 -48.44 -23.20
#